data_AF-A0A0H3M1Z9-F1
#
_entry.id   AF-A0A0H3M1Z9-F1
#
_cell.length_a   1.000
_cell.length_b   1.000
_cell.length_c   1.000
_cell.angle_alpha   90.00
_cell.angle_beta   90.00
_cell.angle_gamma   90.00
#
_symmetry.space_group_name_H-M   'P 1'
#
loop_
_entity.id
_entity.type
_entity.pdbx_description
1 polymer ?
#
loop_
_entity_poly.entity_id
_entity_poly.type
_entity_poly.pdbx_seq_one_letter_code
_entity_poly.pdbx_strand_id
1 'polypeptide(L)'
;MKTSNSIIVTRMKHQMDKMGINARELANRAEVGKSFVYDILSGKSTNPTSKKLMAIAKVLNVSLSYLISDDSYICGQGNTNILPVYNLELENGQISSSGDVNLYLSSNINLTPNMKDLRVYHVKGDSMIPTLMNQDIVLVDISDKSPHPAGLFVIVDSVGISIRRLEYLKDSNKIKLHVVSDNKKYSSYECHLEDMEILGRIIWYARSV
;
A
#
# COMPACT_ATOMS: atom_id res chain seq x y z
N MET A 1 -2.48 -21.17 3.24
CA MET A 1 -2.51 -20.59 1.88
C MET A 1 -3.81 -21.02 1.21
N LYS A 2 -4.69 -20.09 0.83
CA LYS A 2 -5.87 -20.43 0.00
C LYS A 2 -5.38 -20.56 -1.44
N THR A 3 -5.73 -21.65 -2.12
CA THR A 3 -5.37 -21.86 -3.53
C THR A 3 -5.99 -20.77 -4.39
N SER A 4 -5.27 -20.28 -5.42
CA SER A 4 -5.74 -19.24 -6.37
C SER A 4 -7.16 -19.47 -6.88
N ASN A 5 -7.54 -20.73 -7.12
CA ASN A 5 -8.88 -21.11 -7.53
C ASN A 5 -9.97 -20.75 -6.50
N SER A 6 -9.69 -20.91 -5.20
CA SER A 6 -10.62 -20.52 -4.13
C SER A 6 -10.93 -19.03 -4.15
N ILE A 7 -9.98 -18.20 -4.56
CA ILE A 7 -10.13 -16.74 -4.57
C ILE A 7 -11.03 -16.33 -5.73
N ILE A 8 -10.81 -16.91 -6.92
CA ILE A 8 -11.67 -16.69 -8.11
C ILE A 8 -13.12 -17.02 -7.77
N VAL A 9 -13.38 -18.18 -7.15
CA VAL A 9 -14.75 -18.59 -6.75
C VAL A 9 -15.39 -17.57 -5.83
N THR A 10 -14.69 -17.17 -4.76
CA THR A 10 -15.22 -16.20 -3.78
C THR A 10 -15.56 -14.87 -4.43
N ARG A 11 -14.67 -14.33 -5.27
CA ARG A 11 -14.86 -13.02 -5.92
C ARG A 11 -15.94 -13.05 -7.00
N MET A 12 -16.03 -14.13 -7.77
CA MET A 12 -17.11 -14.30 -8.74
C MET A 12 -18.47 -14.34 -8.05
N LYS A 13 -18.63 -15.14 -6.99
CA LYS A 13 -19.88 -15.19 -6.22
C LYS A 13 -20.27 -13.83 -5.66
N HIS A 14 -19.31 -13.14 -5.03
CA HIS A 14 -19.54 -11.82 -4.47
C HIS A 14 -20.03 -10.80 -5.51
N GLN A 15 -19.39 -10.74 -6.69
CA GLN A 15 -19.83 -9.82 -7.75
C GLN A 15 -21.17 -10.23 -8.38
N MET A 16 -21.44 -11.53 -8.50
CA MET A 16 -22.73 -12.03 -8.98
C MET A 16 -23.87 -11.64 -8.04
N ASP A 17 -23.67 -11.79 -6.72
CA ASP A 17 -24.64 -11.40 -5.70
C ASP A 17 -24.90 -9.88 -5.74
N LYS A 18 -23.83 -9.09 -5.84
CA LYS A 18 -23.91 -7.62 -5.96
C LYS A 18 -24.69 -7.17 -7.19
N MET A 19 -24.53 -7.87 -8.31
CA MET A 19 -25.22 -7.57 -9.57
C MET A 19 -26.61 -8.21 -9.67
N GLY A 20 -26.99 -9.07 -8.72
CA GLY A 20 -28.25 -9.83 -8.76
C GLY A 20 -28.34 -10.79 -9.95
N ILE A 21 -27.21 -11.31 -10.46
CA ILE A 21 -27.19 -12.25 -11.59
C ILE A 21 -26.79 -13.65 -11.12
N ASN A 22 -27.40 -14.67 -11.73
CA ASN A 22 -27.06 -16.06 -11.47
C ASN A 22 -25.99 -16.59 -12.44
N ALA A 23 -25.43 -17.79 -12.16
CA ALA A 23 -24.34 -18.36 -12.94
C ALA A 23 -24.71 -18.62 -14.42
N ARG A 24 -25.96 -18.99 -14.68
CA ARG A 24 -26.48 -19.22 -16.03
C ARG A 24 -26.55 -17.92 -16.81
N GLU A 25 -27.02 -16.86 -16.17
CA GLU A 25 -27.10 -15.53 -16.77
C GLU A 25 -25.71 -14.96 -17.04
N LEU A 26 -24.78 -15.10 -16.10
CA LEU A 26 -23.39 -14.73 -16.29
C LEU A 26 -22.76 -15.45 -17.49
N ALA A 27 -22.97 -16.77 -17.61
CA ALA A 27 -22.44 -17.56 -18.72
C ALA A 27 -22.98 -17.09 -20.08
N ASN A 28 -24.30 -16.83 -20.15
CA ASN A 28 -24.95 -16.34 -21.36
C ASN A 28 -24.41 -14.96 -21.77
N ARG A 29 -24.33 -14.02 -20.83
CA ARG A 29 -23.83 -12.65 -21.08
C ARG A 29 -22.36 -12.61 -21.47
N ALA A 30 -21.55 -13.52 -20.93
CA ALA A 30 -20.12 -13.59 -21.21
C ALA A 30 -19.81 -14.42 -22.46
N GLU A 31 -20.82 -14.98 -23.14
CA GLU A 31 -20.66 -15.87 -24.29
C GLU A 31 -19.72 -17.07 -24.00
N VAL A 32 -19.80 -17.59 -22.77
CA VAL A 32 -19.03 -18.77 -22.34
C VAL A 32 -19.95 -19.95 -22.05
N GLY A 33 -19.41 -21.17 -22.18
CA GLY A 33 -20.17 -22.38 -21.85
C GLY A 33 -20.62 -22.40 -20.40
N LYS A 34 -21.88 -22.78 -20.14
CA LYS A 34 -22.44 -22.85 -18.77
C LYS A 34 -21.62 -23.77 -17.87
N SER A 35 -21.19 -24.91 -18.39
CA SER A 35 -20.32 -25.86 -17.67
C SER A 35 -19.04 -25.20 -17.16
N PHE A 36 -18.41 -24.33 -17.95
CA PHE A 36 -17.21 -23.61 -17.56
C PHE A 36 -17.42 -22.76 -16.30
N VAL A 37 -18.52 -22.01 -16.22
CA VAL A 37 -18.84 -21.18 -15.05
C VAL A 37 -19.12 -22.06 -13.83
N TYR A 38 -19.88 -23.15 -13.98
CA TYR A 38 -20.14 -24.08 -12.87
C TYR A 38 -18.89 -24.84 -12.40
N ASP A 39 -17.99 -25.19 -13.30
CA ASP A 39 -16.71 -25.86 -12.97
C ASP A 39 -15.78 -24.94 -12.20
N ILE A 40 -15.76 -23.63 -12.52
CA ILE A 40 -15.06 -22.63 -11.71
C ILE A 40 -15.74 -22.53 -10.34
N LEU A 41 -17.04 -22.27 -10.28
CA LEU A 41 -17.76 -22.03 -9.03
C LEU A 41 -17.76 -23.22 -8.07
N SER A 42 -17.61 -24.44 -8.59
CA SER A 42 -17.46 -25.69 -7.82
C SER A 42 -16.02 -26.01 -7.44
N GLY A 43 -15.04 -25.22 -7.92
CA GLY A 43 -13.62 -25.42 -7.64
C GLY A 43 -12.95 -26.53 -8.45
N LYS A 44 -13.63 -27.10 -9.45
CA LYS A 44 -13.09 -28.18 -10.31
C LYS A 44 -12.11 -27.66 -11.36
N SER A 45 -12.23 -26.40 -11.77
CA SER A 45 -11.34 -25.80 -12.77
C SER A 45 -10.05 -25.31 -12.13
N THR A 46 -8.98 -26.10 -12.21
CA THR A 46 -7.67 -25.75 -11.60
C THR A 46 -6.89 -24.68 -12.37
N ASN A 47 -7.15 -24.51 -13.67
CA ASN A 47 -6.51 -23.50 -14.50
C ASN A 47 -7.44 -23.02 -15.64
N PRO A 48 -8.39 -22.11 -15.35
CA PRO A 48 -9.34 -21.65 -16.36
C PRO A 48 -8.65 -20.79 -17.42
N THR A 49 -9.05 -20.93 -18.69
CA THR A 49 -8.45 -20.17 -19.81
C THR A 49 -8.59 -18.66 -19.61
N SER A 50 -7.47 -17.92 -19.70
CA SER A 50 -7.42 -16.46 -19.52
C SER A 50 -8.43 -15.69 -20.39
N LYS A 51 -8.64 -16.12 -21.64
CA LYS A 51 -9.61 -15.52 -22.57
C LYS A 51 -11.06 -15.61 -22.06
N LYS A 52 -11.47 -16.75 -21.50
CA LYS A 52 -12.83 -16.94 -20.97
C LYS A 52 -13.04 -16.21 -19.64
N LEU A 53 -12.02 -16.20 -18.78
CA LEU A 53 -12.05 -15.40 -17.55
C LEU A 53 -12.15 -13.90 -17.84
N MET A 54 -11.47 -13.42 -18.90
CA MET A 54 -11.57 -12.02 -19.32
C MET A 54 -13.00 -11.65 -19.77
N ALA A 55 -13.68 -12.54 -20.51
CA ALA A 55 -15.07 -12.32 -20.91
C ALA A 55 -16.01 -12.26 -19.69
N ILE A 56 -15.81 -13.15 -18.71
CA ILE A 56 -16.54 -13.13 -17.44
C ILE A 56 -16.27 -11.83 -16.67
N ALA A 57 -15.00 -11.41 -16.55
CA ALA A 57 -14.60 -10.19 -15.85
C ALA A 57 -15.26 -8.95 -16.45
N LYS A 58 -15.34 -8.88 -17.79
CA LYS A 58 -16.02 -7.81 -18.52
C LYS A 58 -17.50 -7.70 -18.15
N VAL A 59 -18.22 -8.83 -18.06
CA VAL A 59 -19.64 -8.85 -17.66
C VAL A 59 -19.81 -8.48 -16.19
N LEU A 60 -18.93 -8.96 -15.33
CA LEU A 60 -18.92 -8.62 -13.90
C LEU A 60 -18.42 -7.20 -13.61
N ASN A 61 -18.05 -6.44 -14.65
CA ASN A 61 -17.50 -5.09 -14.54
C ASN A 61 -16.31 -5.00 -13.57
N VAL A 62 -15.42 -6.00 -13.62
CA VAL A 62 -14.19 -6.07 -12.83
C VAL A 62 -12.99 -6.35 -13.74
N SER A 63 -11.78 -6.04 -13.27
CA SER A 63 -10.56 -6.41 -13.99
C SER A 63 -10.28 -7.90 -13.88
N LEU A 64 -9.59 -8.46 -14.88
CA LEU A 64 -9.09 -9.84 -14.82
C LEU A 64 -8.13 -10.03 -13.63
N SER A 65 -7.32 -9.02 -13.32
CA SER A 65 -6.42 -9.03 -12.16
C SER A 65 -7.18 -9.13 -10.85
N TYR A 66 -8.33 -8.45 -10.71
CA TYR A 66 -9.19 -8.61 -9.55
C TYR A 66 -9.71 -10.03 -9.39
N LEU A 67 -9.94 -10.80 -10.46
CA LEU A 67 -10.37 -12.19 -10.30
C LEU A 67 -9.22 -13.12 -9.89
N ILE A 68 -8.03 -12.91 -10.45
CA ILE A 68 -6.91 -13.87 -10.36
C ILE A 68 -5.90 -13.55 -9.26
N SER A 69 -5.72 -12.27 -8.88
CA SER A 69 -4.62 -11.87 -7.98
C SER A 69 -4.82 -12.35 -6.55
N ASP A 70 -3.80 -12.90 -5.90
CA ASP A 70 -3.81 -13.24 -4.47
C ASP A 70 -3.95 -12.01 -3.56
N ASP A 71 -3.88 -10.81 -4.14
CA ASP A 71 -3.98 -9.56 -3.42
C ASP A 71 -5.43 -9.22 -3.04
N SER A 72 -5.72 -9.38 -1.77
CA SER A 72 -6.97 -9.06 -1.10
C SER A 72 -7.20 -7.54 -0.99
N TYR A 73 -7.52 -6.88 -2.10
CA TYR A 73 -8.09 -5.53 -2.04
C TYR A 73 -9.61 -5.61 -2.17
N ILE A 74 -10.29 -5.34 -1.05
CA ILE A 74 -11.74 -5.20 -1.03
C ILE A 74 -12.12 -3.80 -1.56
N CYS A 75 -13.18 -3.82 -2.36
CA CYS A 75 -13.67 -2.76 -3.24
C CYS A 75 -14.72 -1.89 -2.54
N GLY A 76 -14.53 -0.58 -2.59
CA GLY A 76 -15.60 0.41 -2.53
C GLY A 76 -16.21 0.61 -3.93
N GLN A 77 -17.52 0.80 -3.98
CA GLN A 77 -18.34 0.93 -5.18
C GLN A 77 -17.74 1.88 -6.25
N GLY A 78 -17.59 1.39 -7.48
CA GLY A 78 -17.22 2.20 -8.65
C GLY A 78 -15.83 1.87 -9.17
N ASN A 79 -15.69 1.79 -10.48
CA ASN A 79 -14.45 1.63 -11.22
C ASN A 79 -13.53 2.85 -10.98
N THR A 80 -12.93 2.93 -9.80
CA THR A 80 -12.09 4.04 -9.41
C THR A 80 -10.68 3.51 -9.26
N ASN A 81 -9.79 4.02 -10.10
CA ASN A 81 -8.35 3.92 -9.97
C ASN A 81 -7.92 4.63 -8.68
N ILE A 82 -8.45 4.27 -7.51
CA ILE A 82 -8.27 4.94 -6.22
C ILE A 82 -8.04 3.86 -5.16
N LEU A 83 -6.94 3.98 -4.43
CA LEU A 83 -6.45 3.00 -3.47
C LEU A 83 -6.32 3.65 -2.09
N PRO A 84 -6.74 2.97 -1.01
CA PRO A 84 -6.58 3.49 0.34
C PRO A 84 -5.11 3.46 0.74
N VAL A 85 -4.69 4.50 1.47
CA VAL A 85 -3.41 4.58 2.15
C VAL A 85 -3.69 4.74 3.64
N TYR A 86 -3.15 3.80 4.41
CA TYR A 86 -3.37 3.69 5.85
C TYR A 86 -2.40 4.56 6.64
N ASN A 87 -2.78 4.91 7.86
CA ASN A 87 -1.84 5.53 8.81
C ASN A 87 -0.61 4.66 9.06
N LEU A 88 0.53 5.32 9.25
CA LEU A 88 1.73 4.72 9.81
C LEU A 88 1.55 4.64 11.32
N GLU A 89 1.26 3.44 11.80
CA GLU A 89 1.11 3.12 13.21
C GLU A 89 1.97 1.89 13.54
N LEU A 90 2.46 1.83 14.78
CA LEU A 90 3.23 0.69 15.26
C LEU A 90 2.37 -0.14 16.22
N GLU A 91 2.21 -1.42 15.89
CA GLU A 91 1.63 -2.44 16.77
C GLU A 91 2.74 -3.42 17.17
N ASN A 92 2.99 -3.55 18.47
CA ASN A 92 4.06 -4.41 19.00
C ASN A 92 5.45 -4.16 18.36
N GLY A 93 5.75 -2.90 18.03
CA GLY A 93 7.02 -2.51 17.39
C GLY A 93 7.10 -2.82 15.89
N GLN A 94 6.00 -3.18 15.24
CA GLN A 94 5.95 -3.38 13.79
C GLN A 94 4.89 -2.49 13.15
N ILE A 95 5.09 -2.13 11.88
CA ILE A 95 4.11 -1.34 11.13
C ILE A 95 2.81 -2.14 11.01
N SER A 96 1.69 -1.55 11.46
CA SER A 96 0.40 -2.20 11.39
C SER A 96 0.00 -2.45 9.91
N SER A 97 -0.50 -3.67 9.67
CA SER A 97 -0.98 -4.07 8.33
C SER A 97 -2.41 -3.64 8.07
N SER A 98 -3.13 -3.28 9.13
CA SER A 98 -4.49 -2.75 9.11
C SER A 98 -4.52 -1.54 10.03
N GLY A 99 -4.84 -0.37 9.49
CA GLY A 99 -5.01 0.84 10.28
C GLY A 99 -6.19 1.65 9.75
N ASP A 100 -6.40 2.82 10.33
CA ASP A 100 -7.38 3.76 9.80
C ASP A 100 -6.92 4.27 8.42
N VAL A 101 -7.86 4.31 7.47
CA VAL A 101 -7.62 4.91 6.16
C VAL A 101 -7.60 6.42 6.32
N ASN A 102 -6.48 7.04 5.97
CA ASN A 102 -6.32 8.50 6.06
C ASN A 102 -6.48 9.17 4.68
N LEU A 103 -5.95 8.51 3.65
CA LEU A 103 -5.88 9.07 2.31
C LEU A 103 -6.32 8.05 1.27
N TYR A 104 -6.87 8.54 0.16
CA TYR A 104 -7.17 7.75 -1.02
C TYR A 104 -6.36 8.32 -2.18
N LEU A 105 -5.47 7.51 -2.76
CA LEU A 105 -4.59 7.91 -3.87
C LEU A 105 -5.02 7.26 -5.17
N SER A 106 -4.92 7.98 -6.28
CA SER A 106 -5.21 7.35 -7.56
C SER A 106 -4.16 6.30 -7.93
N SER A 107 -4.54 5.12 -8.41
CA SER A 107 -3.60 4.11 -8.95
C SER A 107 -2.88 4.57 -10.22
N ASN A 108 -3.30 5.69 -10.82
CA ASN A 108 -2.65 6.31 -11.96
C ASN A 108 -1.58 7.33 -11.55
N ILE A 109 -1.42 7.60 -10.24
CA ILE A 109 -0.33 8.44 -9.78
C ILE A 109 0.99 7.75 -10.13
N ASN A 110 1.87 8.45 -10.84
CA ASN A 110 3.16 7.91 -11.26
C ASN A 110 4.15 8.00 -10.09
N LEU A 111 3.88 7.24 -9.03
CA LEU A 111 4.79 7.02 -7.93
C LEU A 111 5.63 5.78 -8.22
N THR A 112 6.93 5.88 -7.97
CA THR A 112 7.87 4.74 -8.04
C THR A 112 7.52 3.58 -7.10
N PRO A 113 7.11 3.80 -5.82
CA PRO A 113 6.81 2.70 -4.91
C PRO A 113 5.46 2.01 -5.17
N ASN A 114 5.36 0.77 -4.67
CA ASN A 114 4.11 0.03 -4.67
C ASN A 114 3.11 0.65 -3.67
N MET A 115 1.85 0.79 -4.05
CA MET A 115 0.81 1.37 -3.18
C MET A 115 0.65 0.63 -1.85
N LYS A 116 0.99 -0.67 -1.77
CA LYS A 116 0.98 -1.45 -0.52
C LYS A 116 1.94 -0.93 0.54
N ASP A 117 3.05 -0.37 0.08
CA ASP A 117 4.17 0.04 0.91
C ASP A 117 4.02 1.52 1.32
N LEU A 118 2.95 2.17 0.87
CA LEU A 118 2.66 3.54 1.26
C LEU A 118 1.93 3.59 2.60
N ARG A 119 2.35 4.52 3.44
CA ARG A 119 1.67 4.92 4.67
C ARG A 119 1.60 6.43 4.78
N VAL A 120 0.62 6.91 5.54
CA VAL A 120 0.46 8.32 5.87
C VAL A 120 0.87 8.58 7.31
N TYR A 121 1.60 9.66 7.57
CA TYR A 121 1.88 10.09 8.93
C TYR A 121 1.58 11.58 9.11
N HIS A 122 0.99 11.95 10.24
CA HIS A 122 0.73 13.33 10.62
C HIS A 122 1.94 13.88 11.36
N VAL A 123 2.55 14.94 10.83
CA VAL A 123 3.73 15.57 11.44
C VAL A 123 3.35 16.15 12.79
N LYS A 124 4.12 15.80 13.83
CA LYS A 124 3.94 16.28 15.19
C LYS A 124 5.12 17.17 15.59
N GLY A 125 4.82 18.37 16.10
CA GLY A 125 5.82 19.33 16.57
C GLY A 125 6.47 20.13 15.44
N ASP A 126 7.58 20.80 15.76
CA ASP A 126 8.23 21.79 14.91
C ASP A 126 9.68 21.45 14.56
N SER A 127 10.17 20.26 14.93
CA SER A 127 11.57 19.84 14.70
C SER A 127 12.02 19.90 13.23
N MET A 128 11.07 19.85 12.29
CA MET A 128 11.35 19.87 10.86
C MET A 128 10.99 21.19 10.17
N ILE A 129 10.65 22.25 10.92
CA ILE A 129 10.44 23.60 10.35
C ILE A 129 11.78 24.12 9.80
N PRO A 130 11.84 24.67 8.57
CA PRO A 130 10.72 25.13 7.76
C PRO A 130 10.15 24.10 6.77
N THR A 131 10.80 22.96 6.62
CA THR A 131 10.46 21.94 5.61
C THR A 131 9.08 21.34 5.87
N LEU A 132 8.83 20.89 7.09
CA LEU A 132 7.54 20.35 7.52
C LEU A 132 7.03 21.13 8.73
N MET A 133 5.75 21.48 8.69
CA MET A 133 5.03 22.13 9.78
C MET A 133 4.21 21.11 10.56
N ASN A 134 3.90 21.44 11.81
CA ASN A 134 2.98 20.66 12.62
C ASN A 134 1.64 20.49 11.88
N GLN A 135 1.09 19.26 11.90
CA GLN A 135 -0.12 18.84 11.18
C GLN A 135 0.01 18.70 9.65
N ASP A 136 1.19 18.88 9.07
CA ASP A 136 1.40 18.42 7.69
C ASP A 136 1.15 16.91 7.60
N ILE A 137 0.68 16.46 6.44
CA ILE A 137 0.47 15.05 6.14
C ILE A 137 1.61 14.59 5.24
N VAL A 138 2.38 13.59 5.64
CA VAL A 138 3.46 13.01 4.84
C VAL A 138 3.07 11.65 4.28
N LEU A 139 3.49 11.37 3.05
CA LEU A 139 3.41 10.06 2.42
C LEU A 139 4.77 9.37 2.53
N VAL A 140 4.76 8.18 3.12
CA VAL A 140 5.94 7.41 3.49
C VAL A 140 5.97 6.13 2.67
N ASP A 141 7.08 5.87 1.99
CA ASP A 141 7.40 4.58 1.39
C ASP A 141 8.16 3.73 2.40
N ILE A 142 7.49 2.71 2.94
CA ILE A 142 8.05 1.83 3.98
C ILE A 142 8.97 0.74 3.40
N SER A 143 9.00 0.60 2.07
CA SER A 143 9.93 -0.29 1.38
C SER A 143 11.32 0.32 1.24
N ASP A 144 11.41 1.66 1.17
CA ASP A 144 12.66 2.39 1.11
C ASP A 144 13.17 2.77 2.50
N LYS A 145 14.05 1.92 3.05
CA LYS A 145 14.76 2.15 4.30
C LYS A 145 16.23 2.53 4.08
N SER A 146 16.63 2.78 2.83
CA SER A 146 18.01 3.15 2.51
C SER A 146 18.22 4.64 2.78
N PRO A 147 19.11 5.03 3.71
CA PRO A 147 19.41 6.44 3.99
C PRO A 147 20.23 7.13 2.89
N HIS A 148 20.61 6.39 1.84
CA HIS A 148 21.26 6.94 0.65
C HIS A 148 20.31 6.84 -0.57
N PRO A 149 20.06 7.95 -1.29
CA PRO A 149 20.57 9.31 -1.04
C PRO A 149 19.95 9.94 0.22
N ALA A 150 20.56 11.01 0.72
CA ALA A 150 20.05 11.76 1.88
C ALA A 150 18.61 12.23 1.64
N GLY A 151 17.81 12.33 2.70
CA GLY A 151 16.40 12.64 2.59
C GLY A 151 15.65 12.68 3.91
N LEU A 152 14.34 12.84 3.82
CA LEU A 152 13.45 12.81 4.98
C LEU A 152 12.98 11.39 5.23
N PHE A 153 13.07 10.93 6.48
CA PHE A 153 12.68 9.59 6.88
C PHE A 153 11.83 9.64 8.14
N VAL A 154 10.96 8.65 8.25
CA VAL A 154 10.31 8.30 9.51
C VAL A 154 11.17 7.25 10.21
N ILE A 155 11.50 7.51 11.47
CA ILE A 155 12.33 6.66 12.31
C ILE A 155 11.61 6.34 13.63
N VAL A 156 12.08 5.32 14.33
CA VAL A 156 11.72 5.10 15.74
C VAL A 156 12.88 5.59 16.61
N ASP A 157 12.56 6.47 17.54
CA ASP A 157 13.45 6.89 18.62
C ASP A 157 12.99 6.34 19.98
N SER A 158 13.62 6.79 21.08
CA SER A 158 13.32 6.30 22.43
C SER A 158 11.90 6.65 22.93
N VAL A 159 11.22 7.60 22.29
CA VAL A 159 9.88 8.08 22.68
C VAL A 159 8.81 7.62 21.69
N GLY A 160 9.19 7.34 20.44
CA GLY A 160 8.32 6.71 19.45
C GLY A 160 8.66 7.13 18.02
N ILE A 161 7.64 7.28 17.19
CA ILE A 161 7.81 7.69 15.79
C ILE A 161 8.22 9.15 15.72
N SER A 162 9.31 9.45 15.01
CA SER A 162 9.73 10.81 14.69
C SER A 162 10.21 10.96 13.24
N ILE A 163 10.26 12.20 12.75
CA ILE A 163 10.73 12.53 11.41
C ILE A 163 12.09 13.23 11.51
N ARG A 164 13.06 12.77 10.73
CA ARG A 164 14.40 13.37 10.65
C ARG A 164 14.89 13.40 9.21
N ARG A 165 15.81 14.32 8.94
CA ARG A 165 16.64 14.26 7.74
C ARG A 165 17.84 13.35 8.04
N LEU A 166 18.00 12.30 7.26
CA LEU A 166 19.14 11.39 7.38
C LEU A 166 20.16 11.69 6.30
N GLU A 167 21.40 11.87 6.70
CA GLU A 167 22.55 12.02 5.82
C GLU A 167 23.51 10.85 6.03
N TYR A 168 23.95 10.26 4.93
CA TYR A 168 24.91 9.16 4.95
C TYR A 168 26.32 9.71 5.20
N LEU A 169 26.98 9.20 6.24
CA LEU A 169 28.39 9.43 6.50
C LEU A 169 29.18 8.13 6.32
N LYS A 170 30.22 8.17 5.48
CA LYS A 170 31.16 7.06 5.34
C LYS A 170 32.22 7.15 6.43
N ASP A 171 32.18 6.24 7.40
CA ASP A 171 33.22 6.12 8.42
C ASP A 171 33.97 4.81 8.26
N SER A 172 35.12 4.86 7.58
CA SER A 172 36.13 3.80 7.45
C SER A 172 35.57 2.47 6.91
N ASN A 173 34.83 1.70 7.73
CA ASN A 173 34.14 0.45 7.42
C ASN A 173 32.71 0.31 7.99
N LYS A 174 32.20 1.29 8.76
CA LYS A 174 30.83 1.28 9.32
C LYS A 174 30.01 2.40 8.71
N ILE A 175 28.71 2.14 8.57
CA ILE A 175 27.76 3.17 8.13
C ILE A 175 27.34 3.98 9.35
N LYS A 176 27.63 5.28 9.30
CA LYS A 176 27.10 6.27 10.25
C LYS A 176 26.04 7.11 9.57
N LEU A 177 25.08 7.54 10.36
CA LEU A 177 24.05 8.48 9.96
C LEU A 177 24.25 9.77 10.72
N HIS A 178 24.21 10.88 9.99
CA HIS A 178 24.00 12.18 10.60
C HIS A 178 22.49 12.46 10.58
N VAL A 179 21.93 12.58 11.78
CA VAL A 179 20.49 12.70 12.02
C VAL A 179 20.17 14.15 12.32
N VAL A 180 19.46 14.79 11.40
CA VAL A 180 19.28 16.23 11.37
C VAL A 180 17.81 16.59 11.57
N SER A 181 17.60 17.59 12.44
CA SER A 181 16.36 18.35 12.51
C SER A 181 16.54 19.60 11.64
N ASP A 182 15.65 19.84 10.67
CA ASP A 182 15.75 21.03 9.81
C ASP A 182 15.55 22.33 10.61
N ASN A 183 14.88 22.25 11.76
CA ASN A 183 14.75 23.34 12.70
C ASN A 183 16.02 23.49 13.55
N LYS A 184 16.76 24.56 13.30
CA LYS A 184 18.04 24.90 13.96
C LYS A 184 17.96 25.08 15.48
N LYS A 185 16.77 25.13 16.08
CA LYS A 185 16.59 25.12 17.55
C LYS A 185 16.96 23.77 18.16
N TYR A 186 17.01 22.71 17.34
CA TYR A 186 17.30 21.35 17.75
C TYR A 186 18.70 20.95 17.27
N SER A 187 19.47 20.32 18.14
CA SER A 187 20.79 19.79 17.78
C SER A 187 20.68 18.53 16.92
N SER A 188 21.56 18.38 15.95
CA SER A 188 21.78 17.11 15.26
C SER A 188 22.64 16.17 16.09
N TYR A 189 22.63 14.88 15.73
CA TYR A 189 23.49 13.87 16.34
C TYR A 189 23.91 12.84 15.30
N GLU A 190 24.91 12.03 15.65
CA GLU A 190 25.36 10.91 14.83
C GLU A 190 25.02 9.58 15.52
N CYS A 191 24.65 8.57 14.74
CA CYS A 191 24.49 7.21 15.23
C CYS A 191 24.94 6.19 14.18
N HIS A 192 25.13 4.93 14.57
CA HIS A 192 25.30 3.87 13.59
C HIS A 192 23.96 3.52 12.96
N LEU A 193 24.00 3.05 11.70
CA LEU A 193 22.78 2.58 11.00
C LEU A 193 22.08 1.46 11.78
N GLU A 194 22.84 0.59 12.44
CA GLU A 194 22.34 -0.56 13.20
C GLU A 194 21.60 -0.15 14.48
N ASP A 195 21.85 1.04 15.01
CA ASP A 195 21.24 1.55 16.25
C ASP A 195 19.93 2.31 15.99
N MET A 196 19.50 2.42 14.72
CA MET A 196 18.34 3.20 14.33
C MET A 196 17.37 2.37 13.50
N GLU A 197 16.11 2.37 13.92
CA GLU A 197 15.04 1.79 13.13
C GLU A 197 14.48 2.83 12.15
N ILE A 198 14.71 2.61 10.86
CA ILE A 198 14.11 3.40 9.78
C ILE A 198 12.81 2.71 9.34
N LEU A 199 11.70 3.41 9.46
CA LEU A 199 10.38 2.91 9.06
C LEU A 199 10.15 3.10 7.56
N GLY A 200 10.64 4.19 6.98
CA GLY A 200 10.53 4.47 5.55
C GLY A 200 10.93 5.89 5.15
N ARG A 201 11.07 6.11 3.84
CA ARG A 201 11.39 7.41 3.25
C ARG A 201 10.12 8.22 3.00
N ILE A 202 10.15 9.50 3.32
CA ILE A 202 9.08 10.44 2.94
C ILE A 202 9.28 10.87 1.49
N ILE A 203 8.24 10.69 0.67
CA ILE A 203 8.27 10.96 -0.78
C ILE A 203 7.41 12.16 -1.17
N TRP A 204 6.47 12.57 -0.31
CA TRP A 204 5.55 13.68 -0.56
C TRP A 204 4.97 14.21 0.75
N TYR A 205 4.51 15.46 0.75
CA TYR A 205 3.70 16.01 1.83
C TYR A 205 2.59 16.93 1.31
N ALA A 206 1.52 17.08 2.11
CA ALA A 206 0.49 18.09 1.94
C ALA A 206 0.38 18.98 3.18
N ARG A 207 -0.02 20.22 2.93
CA ARG A 207 -0.27 21.25 3.92
C ARG A 207 -1.63 21.88 3.69
N SER A 208 -2.43 21.99 4.75
CA SER A 208 -3.62 22.84 4.74
C SER A 208 -3.18 24.30 4.91
N VAL A 209 -3.76 25.20 4.12
CA VAL A 209 -3.44 26.64 4.08
C VAL A 209 -4.63 27.44 4.57
#